data_AF-A0A811SSG7-F1
#
_entry.id   AF-A0A811SSG7-F1
#
_cell.length_a   1.000
_cell.length_b   1.000
_cell.length_c   1.000
_cell.angle_alpha   90.00
_cell.angle_beta   90.00
_cell.angle_gamma   90.00
#
_symmetry.space_group_name_H-M   'P 1'
#
loop_
_entity.id
_entity.type
_entity.pdbx_description
1 polymer ?
#
loop_
_entity_poly.entity_id
_entity_poly.type
_entity_poly.pdbx_seq_one_letter_code
_entity_poly.pdbx_strand_id
1 'polypeptide(L)'
;MVKPAGKKATSKGKQRIQIEYIEDKEKRQVTFSKRKGGLLKKASELHLLCGAHVAIVIFSQKQDANPNPAAVAAAARPGGRGSSSTRRSGGNVFAMGTPSVDHVMSRLAAGDPYRRAALEEDAVAGREGAEATARRRDETKELVDAEEERMKAVADKVLRATAVGRFWWEADVKALGEAELPEFGGALKRLRDNVLRRHADKLVPQ
;
A
#
# COMPACT_ATOMS: atom_id res chain seq x y z
N MET A 1 -68.50 -37.30 -12.69
CA MET A 1 -67.33 -37.73 -11.89
C MET A 1 -66.50 -36.49 -11.57
N VAL A 2 -66.70 -35.89 -10.39
CA VAL A 2 -65.99 -34.67 -9.96
C VAL A 2 -64.66 -35.09 -9.33
N LYS A 3 -63.54 -34.64 -9.92
CA LYS A 3 -62.19 -34.87 -9.38
C LYS A 3 -62.08 -34.14 -8.02
N PRO A 4 -61.66 -34.80 -6.92
CA PRO A 4 -61.54 -34.12 -5.65
C PRO A 4 -60.42 -33.07 -5.72
N ALA A 5 -60.71 -31.87 -5.22
CA ALA A 5 -59.75 -30.79 -5.10
C ALA A 5 -58.61 -31.22 -4.15
N GLY A 6 -57.39 -31.33 -4.71
CA GLY A 6 -56.19 -31.64 -3.93
C GLY A 6 -55.97 -30.59 -2.84
N LYS A 7 -55.68 -31.04 -1.61
CA LYS A 7 -55.37 -30.19 -0.46
C LYS A 7 -54.18 -29.29 -0.80
N LYS A 8 -54.36 -27.97 -0.77
CA LYS A 8 -53.27 -27.01 -0.98
C LYS A 8 -52.29 -27.10 0.20
N ALA A 9 -51.03 -27.43 -0.08
CA ALA A 9 -49.99 -27.47 0.93
C ALA A 9 -49.82 -26.08 1.57
N THR A 10 -49.97 -26.00 2.88
CA THR A 10 -49.78 -24.77 3.67
C THR A 10 -48.29 -24.40 3.68
N SER A 11 -47.97 -23.14 3.37
CA SER A 11 -46.57 -22.67 3.36
C SER A 11 -45.92 -22.84 4.74
N LYS A 12 -44.64 -23.23 4.80
CA LYS A 12 -43.88 -23.48 6.04
C LYS A 12 -43.67 -22.25 6.96
N GLY A 13 -44.34 -21.13 6.73
CA GLY A 13 -44.22 -19.91 7.54
C GLY A 13 -42.83 -19.26 7.44
N LYS A 14 -42.57 -18.28 8.32
CA LYS A 14 -41.24 -17.64 8.42
C LYS A 14 -40.27 -18.61 9.08
N GLN A 15 -39.25 -19.03 8.35
CA GLN A 15 -38.17 -19.89 8.84
C GLN A 15 -36.87 -19.10 8.93
N ARG A 16 -36.05 -19.39 9.95
CA ARG A 16 -34.69 -18.85 10.04
C ARG A 16 -33.83 -19.48 8.94
N ILE A 17 -33.06 -18.66 8.23
CA ILE A 17 -32.12 -19.11 7.19
C ILE A 17 -30.69 -18.73 7.58
N GLN A 18 -29.71 -19.46 7.07
CA GLN A 18 -28.29 -19.12 7.23
C GLN A 18 -27.93 -17.87 6.40
N ILE A 19 -26.93 -17.09 6.83
CA ILE A 19 -26.46 -15.90 6.11
C ILE A 19 -25.35 -16.33 5.15
N GLU A 20 -25.77 -16.98 4.09
CA GLU A 20 -24.92 -17.48 3.01
C GLU A 20 -25.56 -17.20 1.64
N TYR A 21 -24.85 -17.52 0.56
CA TYR A 21 -25.36 -17.33 -0.79
C TYR A 21 -26.51 -18.31 -1.07
N ILE A 22 -27.70 -17.77 -1.38
CA ILE A 22 -28.85 -18.59 -1.77
C ILE A 22 -28.64 -19.09 -3.20
N GLU A 23 -28.37 -20.37 -3.40
CA GLU A 23 -28.10 -20.95 -4.73
C GLU A 23 -29.33 -20.90 -5.66
N ASP A 24 -30.51 -21.20 -5.11
CA ASP A 24 -31.78 -21.17 -5.83
C ASP A 24 -32.08 -19.77 -6.38
N LYS A 25 -32.15 -19.67 -7.70
CA LYS A 25 -32.27 -18.43 -8.47
C LYS A 25 -33.55 -17.66 -8.11
N GLU A 26 -34.67 -18.35 -7.98
CA GLU A 26 -35.99 -17.76 -7.70
C GLU A 26 -36.05 -17.28 -6.25
N LYS A 27 -35.62 -18.15 -5.30
CA LYS A 27 -35.56 -17.77 -3.88
C LYS A 27 -34.61 -16.59 -3.66
N ARG A 28 -33.48 -16.56 -4.35
CA ARG A 28 -32.51 -15.45 -4.30
C ARG A 28 -33.12 -14.16 -4.81
N GLN A 29 -33.82 -14.17 -5.95
CA GLN A 29 -34.45 -12.98 -6.53
C GLN A 29 -35.58 -12.42 -5.65
N VAL A 30 -36.44 -13.29 -5.11
CA VAL A 30 -37.52 -12.89 -4.20
C VAL A 30 -36.95 -12.34 -2.89
N THR A 31 -35.94 -13.01 -2.33
CA THR A 31 -35.27 -12.57 -1.10
C THR A 31 -34.57 -11.24 -1.30
N PHE A 32 -33.85 -11.06 -2.41
CA PHE A 32 -33.20 -9.81 -2.77
C PHE A 32 -34.23 -8.67 -2.84
N SER A 33 -35.33 -8.86 -3.56
CA SER A 33 -36.36 -7.82 -3.72
C SER A 33 -36.97 -7.40 -2.39
N LYS A 34 -37.30 -8.37 -1.52
CA LYS A 34 -37.87 -8.11 -0.19
C LYS A 34 -36.87 -7.45 0.76
N ARG A 35 -35.64 -7.97 0.83
CA ARG A 35 -34.59 -7.43 1.71
C ARG A 35 -34.13 -6.06 1.27
N LYS A 36 -33.97 -5.83 -0.04
CA LYS A 36 -33.70 -4.50 -0.61
C LYS A 36 -34.76 -3.51 -0.17
N GLY A 37 -36.04 -3.83 -0.35
CA GLY A 37 -37.14 -2.97 0.09
C GLY A 37 -37.11 -2.69 1.60
N GLY A 38 -36.87 -3.72 2.43
CA GLY A 38 -36.76 -3.55 3.88
C GLY A 38 -35.58 -2.69 4.31
N LEU A 39 -34.42 -2.87 3.68
CA LEU A 39 -33.21 -2.09 3.95
C LEU A 39 -33.41 -0.61 3.61
N LEU A 40 -33.98 -0.32 2.44
CA LEU A 40 -34.27 1.05 2.00
C LEU A 40 -35.29 1.75 2.94
N LYS A 41 -36.30 1.01 3.42
CA LYS A 41 -37.24 1.54 4.42
C LYS A 41 -36.55 1.88 5.74
N LYS A 42 -35.70 0.99 6.25
CA LYS A 42 -34.95 1.23 7.49
C LYS A 42 -33.99 2.41 7.39
N ALA A 43 -33.35 2.58 6.24
CA ALA A 43 -32.52 3.75 5.96
C ALA A 43 -33.32 5.05 5.98
N SER A 44 -34.53 5.02 5.40
CA SER A 44 -35.44 6.17 5.40
C SER A 44 -35.93 6.50 6.82
N GLU A 45 -36.31 5.48 7.60
CA GLU A 45 -36.68 5.64 9.03
C GLU A 45 -35.51 6.25 9.83
N LEU A 46 -34.28 5.79 9.61
CA LEU A 46 -33.09 6.31 10.29
C LEU A 46 -32.85 7.79 9.97
N HIS A 47 -32.98 8.17 8.70
CA HIS A 47 -32.89 9.57 8.29
C HIS A 47 -33.96 10.43 8.97
N LEU A 48 -35.21 9.97 9.00
CA LEU A 48 -36.32 10.71 9.59
C LEU A 48 -36.20 10.84 11.12
N LEU A 49 -35.76 9.79 11.82
CA LEU A 49 -35.68 9.77 13.28
C LEU A 49 -34.46 10.51 13.83
N CYS A 50 -33.32 10.40 13.14
CA CYS A 50 -32.05 10.88 13.66
C CYS A 50 -31.46 12.06 12.86
N GLY A 51 -32.10 12.46 11.75
CA GLY A 51 -31.53 13.46 10.83
C GLY A 51 -30.27 12.96 10.11
N ALA A 52 -30.01 11.65 10.11
CA ALA A 52 -28.78 11.09 9.55
C ALA A 52 -28.76 11.17 8.02
N HIS A 53 -27.66 11.63 7.42
CA HIS A 53 -27.47 11.58 5.98
C HIS A 53 -27.03 10.16 5.58
N VAL A 54 -27.88 9.44 4.84
CA VAL A 54 -27.67 8.03 4.52
C VAL A 54 -27.63 7.83 3.02
N ALA A 55 -26.67 7.04 2.53
CA ALA A 55 -26.64 6.57 1.15
C ALA A 55 -26.41 5.05 1.09
N ILE A 56 -27.16 4.38 0.22
CA ILE A 56 -27.11 2.95 -0.02
C ILE A 56 -26.99 2.71 -1.51
N VAL A 57 -25.96 1.95 -1.92
CA VAL A 57 -25.75 1.52 -3.31
C VAL A 57 -25.66 -0.01 -3.34
N ILE A 58 -26.49 -0.65 -4.16
CA ILE A 58 -26.63 -2.10 -4.26
C ILE A 58 -26.41 -2.52 -5.71
N PHE A 59 -25.43 -3.39 -5.93
CA PHE A 59 -25.16 -4.00 -7.23
C PHE A 59 -25.75 -5.41 -7.25
N SER A 60 -26.64 -5.68 -8.21
CA SER A 60 -27.19 -7.02 -8.44
C SER A 60 -26.70 -7.54 -9.77
N GLN A 61 -25.98 -8.66 -9.79
CA GLN A 61 -25.65 -9.34 -11.04
C GLN A 61 -26.93 -9.88 -11.69
N LYS A 62 -27.09 -9.69 -13.01
CA LYS A 62 -28.13 -10.38 -13.77
C LYS A 62 -27.71 -11.85 -13.83
N GLN A 63 -28.57 -12.73 -13.31
CA GLN A 63 -28.28 -14.13 -12.98
C GLN A 63 -28.03 -15.02 -14.21
N ASP A 64 -27.01 -14.76 -15.04
CA ASP A 64 -26.58 -15.66 -16.11
C ASP A 64 -25.06 -15.94 -16.07
N ALA A 65 -24.36 -15.58 -14.99
CA ALA A 65 -22.96 -15.96 -14.78
C ALA A 65 -22.82 -16.69 -13.45
N ASN A 66 -22.40 -17.96 -13.53
CA ASN A 66 -21.86 -18.73 -12.42
C ASN A 66 -20.71 -17.92 -11.78
N PRO A 67 -20.78 -17.49 -10.51
CA PRO A 67 -19.72 -16.72 -9.90
C PRO A 67 -18.58 -17.67 -9.47
N ASN A 68 -17.74 -18.10 -10.42
CA ASN A 68 -16.42 -18.59 -10.05
C ASN A 68 -15.65 -17.39 -9.45
N PRO A 69 -15.13 -17.48 -8.21
CA PRO A 69 -14.42 -16.38 -7.54
C PRO A 69 -13.20 -15.85 -8.29
N ALA A 70 -12.70 -16.54 -9.32
CA ALA A 70 -11.58 -16.06 -10.15
C ALA A 70 -11.93 -14.91 -11.12
N ALA A 71 -13.18 -14.79 -11.57
CA ALA A 71 -13.54 -13.84 -12.64
C ALA A 71 -13.79 -12.40 -12.15
N VAL A 72 -14.10 -12.22 -10.86
CA VAL A 72 -14.39 -10.91 -10.26
C VAL A 72 -13.14 -10.03 -10.08
N ALA A 73 -11.95 -10.62 -10.04
CA ALA A 73 -10.69 -9.87 -9.93
C ALA A 73 -10.29 -9.16 -11.24
N ALA A 74 -10.77 -9.61 -12.40
CA ALA A 74 -10.36 -9.08 -13.70
C ALA A 74 -11.16 -7.84 -14.18
N ALA A 75 -12.33 -7.57 -13.58
CA ALA A 75 -13.23 -6.51 -14.05
C ALA A 75 -12.96 -5.12 -13.44
N ALA A 76 -12.02 -5.01 -12.49
CA ALA A 76 -11.66 -3.76 -11.82
C ALA A 76 -10.48 -3.06 -12.51
N ARG A 77 -10.70 -2.44 -13.66
CA ARG A 77 -9.79 -1.40 -14.20
C ARG A 77 -10.58 -0.11 -14.43
N PRO A 78 -10.17 1.04 -13.86
CA PRO A 78 -10.89 2.28 -14.02
C PRO A 78 -10.37 3.03 -15.25
N GLY A 79 -11.26 3.29 -16.20
CA GLY A 79 -11.00 4.20 -17.31
C GLY A 79 -12.30 4.76 -17.86
N GLY A 80 -12.36 6.08 -18.06
CA GLY A 80 -13.36 6.73 -18.89
C GLY A 80 -14.50 7.43 -18.15
N ARG A 81 -14.35 8.75 -18.01
CA ARG A 81 -15.35 9.77 -17.68
C ARG A 81 -16.34 9.90 -18.85
N GLY A 82 -17.64 9.86 -18.59
CA GLY A 82 -18.67 10.08 -19.61
C GLY A 82 -20.09 9.89 -19.07
N SER A 83 -20.87 10.96 -19.13
CA SER A 83 -22.29 11.04 -18.83
C SER A 83 -23.11 10.19 -19.83
N SER A 84 -24.31 9.79 -19.38
CA SER A 84 -25.40 9.16 -20.13
C SER A 84 -25.31 7.64 -20.38
N SER A 85 -26.31 6.94 -19.81
CA SER A 85 -26.91 5.69 -20.29
C SER A 85 -26.00 4.74 -21.09
N THR A 86 -24.95 4.21 -20.47
CA THR A 86 -24.24 3.06 -21.02
C THR A 86 -24.61 1.83 -20.20
N ARG A 87 -25.50 0.98 -20.73
CA ARG A 87 -25.69 -0.38 -20.22
C ARG A 87 -24.36 -1.13 -20.39
N ARG A 88 -23.49 -1.05 -19.39
CA ARG A 88 -22.41 -2.03 -19.25
C ARG A 88 -23.07 -3.35 -18.90
N SER A 89 -22.55 -4.44 -19.47
CA SER A 89 -23.00 -5.82 -19.31
C SER A 89 -22.94 -6.39 -17.87
N GLY A 90 -22.86 -5.53 -16.84
CA GLY A 90 -22.72 -5.88 -15.45
C GLY A 90 -23.91 -5.42 -14.60
N GLY A 91 -24.94 -6.25 -14.50
CA GLY A 91 -25.96 -6.15 -13.45
C GLY A 91 -26.83 -4.88 -13.39
N ASN A 92 -27.80 -4.90 -12.48
CA ASN A 92 -28.63 -3.75 -12.13
C ASN A 92 -28.03 -3.04 -10.91
N VAL A 93 -27.94 -1.71 -10.97
CA VAL A 93 -27.55 -0.87 -9.84
C VAL A 93 -28.79 -0.25 -9.21
N PHE A 94 -28.91 -0.32 -7.89
CA PHE A 94 -29.94 0.37 -7.13
C PHE A 94 -29.28 1.32 -6.15
N ALA A 95 -29.63 2.59 -6.20
CA ALA A 95 -29.09 3.60 -5.30
C ALA A 95 -30.24 4.37 -4.63
N MET A 96 -30.02 4.73 -3.36
CA MET A 96 -30.87 5.63 -2.58
C MET A 96 -29.96 6.50 -1.73
N GLY A 97 -30.27 7.79 -1.66
CA GLY A 97 -29.57 8.71 -0.78
C GLY A 97 -30.54 9.79 -0.29
N THR A 98 -30.41 10.16 0.97
CA THR A 98 -31.18 11.25 1.60
C THR A 98 -30.18 12.28 2.14
N PRO A 99 -30.19 13.55 1.67
CA PRO A 99 -31.12 14.17 0.71
C PRO A 99 -30.90 13.80 -0.78
N SER A 100 -29.67 13.43 -1.18
CA SER A 100 -29.37 12.82 -2.48
C SER A 100 -28.14 11.94 -2.37
N VAL A 101 -27.97 10.97 -3.29
CA VAL A 101 -26.79 10.09 -3.31
C VAL A 101 -25.52 10.93 -3.49
N ASP A 102 -25.52 11.83 -4.47
CA ASP A 102 -24.38 12.71 -4.75
C ASP A 102 -24.02 13.59 -3.55
N HIS A 103 -24.99 14.14 -2.82
CA HIS A 103 -24.70 14.97 -1.64
C HIS A 103 -23.95 14.18 -0.56
N VAL A 104 -24.40 12.96 -0.26
CA VAL A 104 -23.75 12.10 0.74
C VAL A 104 -22.36 11.67 0.25
N MET A 105 -22.23 11.32 -1.03
CA MET A 105 -20.96 10.94 -1.63
C MET A 105 -19.96 12.11 -1.69
N SER A 106 -20.42 13.32 -2.02
CA SER A 106 -19.61 14.54 -2.01
C SER A 106 -19.11 14.86 -0.59
N ARG A 107 -19.95 14.68 0.44
CA ARG A 107 -19.52 14.86 1.83
C ARG A 107 -18.50 13.82 2.26
N LEU A 108 -18.69 12.55 1.86
CA LEU A 108 -17.72 11.49 2.13
C LEU A 108 -16.38 11.74 1.44
N ALA A 109 -16.42 12.12 0.16
CA ALA A 109 -15.23 12.42 -0.64
C ALA A 109 -14.53 13.70 -0.20
N ALA A 110 -15.29 14.71 0.24
CA ALA A 110 -14.75 15.90 0.86
C ALA A 110 -14.10 15.60 2.22
N GLY A 111 -14.37 14.44 2.83
CA GLY A 111 -13.96 14.13 4.20
C GLY A 111 -14.86 14.81 5.21
N ASP A 112 -15.27 14.05 6.23
CA ASP A 112 -16.00 14.60 7.37
C ASP A 112 -15.16 15.72 8.01
N PRO A 113 -15.69 16.93 8.27
CA PRO A 113 -14.94 17.98 8.95
C PRO A 113 -14.26 17.50 10.24
N TYR A 114 -14.86 16.55 10.96
CA TYR A 114 -14.25 15.94 12.15
C TYR A 114 -13.06 15.03 11.83
N ARG A 115 -13.13 14.28 10.72
CA ARG A 115 -12.02 13.44 10.25
C ARG A 115 -10.91 14.29 9.61
N ARG A 116 -11.26 15.43 9.02
CA ARG A 116 -10.31 16.38 8.42
C ARG A 116 -9.45 17.04 9.50
N ALA A 117 -10.07 17.49 10.58
CA ALA A 117 -9.34 18.05 11.73
C ALA A 117 -8.37 17.03 12.36
N ALA A 118 -8.83 15.79 12.59
CA ALA A 118 -7.97 14.73 13.13
C ALA A 118 -6.80 14.38 12.18
N LEU A 119 -7.05 14.28 10.87
CA LEU A 119 -6.01 13.99 9.89
C LEU A 119 -5.07 15.19 9.63
N GLU A 120 -5.52 16.43 9.81
CA GLU A 120 -4.66 17.61 9.73
C GLU A 120 -3.73 17.70 10.94
N GLU A 121 -4.20 17.42 12.16
CA GLU A 121 -3.33 17.30 13.33
C GLU A 121 -2.28 16.19 13.14
N ASP A 122 -2.68 15.02 12.65
CA ASP A 122 -1.75 13.93 12.32
C ASP A 122 -0.80 14.27 11.15
N ALA A 123 -1.25 15.04 10.16
CA ALA A 123 -0.43 15.45 9.02
C ALA A 123 0.54 16.58 9.37
N VAL A 124 0.18 17.49 10.28
CA VAL A 124 1.07 18.51 10.82
C VAL A 124 2.14 17.82 11.68
N ALA A 125 1.75 16.92 12.58
CA ALA A 125 2.69 16.11 13.36
C ALA A 125 3.60 15.25 12.46
N GLY A 126 3.05 14.69 11.36
CA GLY A 126 3.81 13.94 10.37
C GLY A 126 4.81 14.79 9.57
N ARG A 127 4.45 16.02 9.21
CA ARG A 127 5.36 16.97 8.53
C ARG A 127 6.48 17.42 9.45
N GLU A 128 6.18 17.75 10.70
CA GLU A 128 7.17 18.15 11.70
C GLU A 128 8.15 17.00 12.01
N GLY A 129 7.65 15.76 12.13
CA GLY A 129 8.49 14.58 12.28
C GLY A 129 9.39 14.31 11.07
N ALA A 130 8.87 14.47 9.85
CA ALA A 130 9.65 14.32 8.62
C ALA A 130 10.73 15.41 8.47
N GLU A 131 10.40 16.65 8.82
CA GLU A 131 11.32 17.79 8.75
C GLU A 131 12.43 17.69 9.80
N ALA A 132 12.12 17.25 11.02
CA ALA A 132 13.14 16.97 12.05
C ALA A 132 14.09 15.83 11.64
N THR A 133 13.58 14.82 10.94
CA THR A 133 14.40 13.71 10.42
C THR A 133 15.28 14.17 9.25
N ALA A 134 14.77 15.08 8.39
CA ALA A 134 15.55 15.69 7.32
C ALA A 134 16.70 16.55 7.86
N ARG A 135 16.45 17.39 8.88
CA ARG A 135 17.49 18.21 9.51
C ARG A 135 18.62 17.38 10.12
N ARG A 136 18.28 16.32 10.87
CA ARG A 136 19.29 15.38 11.41
C ARG A 136 20.12 14.72 10.31
N ARG A 137 19.49 14.34 9.19
CA ARG A 137 20.20 13.76 8.05
C ARG A 137 21.15 14.78 7.42
N ASP A 138 20.71 16.01 7.24
CA ASP A 138 21.51 17.05 6.60
C ASP A 138 22.70 17.45 7.51
N GLU A 139 22.50 17.54 8.83
CA GLU A 139 23.59 17.70 9.83
C GLU A 139 24.60 16.54 9.77
N THR A 140 24.13 15.29 9.69
CA THR A 140 25.04 14.14 9.60
C THR A 140 25.81 14.09 8.28
N LYS A 141 25.21 14.57 7.18
CA LYS A 141 25.88 14.63 5.88
C LYS A 141 27.02 15.64 5.90
N GLU A 142 26.80 16.82 6.47
CA GLU A 142 27.86 17.84 6.57
C GLU A 142 29.07 17.33 7.36
N LEU A 143 28.85 16.54 8.42
CA LEU A 143 29.94 15.92 9.18
C LEU A 143 30.68 14.85 8.37
N VAL A 144 29.96 14.03 7.62
CA VAL A 144 30.55 12.99 6.76
C VAL A 144 31.31 13.61 5.59
N ASP A 145 30.76 14.62 4.94
CA ASP A 145 31.40 15.32 3.83
C ASP A 145 32.70 16.00 4.31
N ALA A 146 32.68 16.62 5.50
CA ALA A 146 33.89 17.18 6.11
C ALA A 146 34.93 16.11 6.48
N GLU A 147 34.51 14.92 6.88
CA GLU A 147 35.41 13.80 7.13
C GLU A 147 35.98 13.19 5.84
N GLU A 148 35.16 13.10 4.80
CA GLU A 148 35.55 12.61 3.48
C GLU A 148 36.60 13.51 2.86
N GLU A 149 36.45 14.85 2.96
CA GLU A 149 37.45 15.80 2.47
C GLU A 149 38.77 15.69 3.26
N ARG A 150 38.70 15.45 4.57
CA ARG A 150 39.90 15.15 5.38
C ARG A 150 40.58 13.86 4.92
N MET A 151 39.81 12.80 4.67
CA MET A 151 40.33 11.53 4.17
C MET A 151 40.90 11.64 2.76
N LYS A 152 40.28 12.40 1.85
CA LYS A 152 40.80 12.69 0.51
C LYS A 152 42.13 13.44 0.58
N ALA A 153 42.25 14.45 1.43
CA ALA A 153 43.50 15.18 1.62
C ALA A 153 44.63 14.28 2.15
N VAL A 154 44.31 13.40 3.10
CA VAL A 154 45.23 12.36 3.61
C VAL A 154 45.63 11.40 2.48
N ALA A 155 44.68 10.90 1.70
CA ALA A 155 44.93 9.99 0.58
C ALA A 155 45.79 10.63 -0.52
N ASP A 156 45.54 11.88 -0.89
CA ASP A 156 46.34 12.65 -1.85
C ASP A 156 47.78 12.84 -1.36
N LYS A 157 47.96 13.11 -0.08
CA LYS A 157 49.29 13.24 0.53
C LYS A 157 50.05 11.92 0.54
N VAL A 158 49.37 10.81 0.86
CA VAL A 158 49.93 9.45 0.74
C VAL A 158 50.31 9.15 -0.71
N LEU A 159 49.44 9.45 -1.68
CA LEU A 159 49.71 9.22 -3.09
C LEU A 159 50.95 10.00 -3.56
N ARG A 160 51.06 11.28 -3.18
CA ARG A 160 52.24 12.11 -3.50
C ARG A 160 53.51 11.58 -2.86
N ALA A 161 53.47 11.15 -1.60
CA ALA A 161 54.61 10.60 -0.90
C ALA A 161 55.07 9.25 -1.50
N THR A 162 54.13 8.41 -1.94
CA THR A 162 54.43 7.11 -2.59
C THR A 162 54.90 7.23 -4.03
N ALA A 163 54.60 8.33 -4.73
CA ALA A 163 55.02 8.58 -6.12
C ALA A 163 56.52 8.91 -6.27
N VAL A 164 57.23 9.20 -5.18
CA VAL A 164 58.67 9.49 -5.18
C VAL A 164 59.51 8.20 -5.33
N GLY A 165 58.94 7.05 -4.97
CA GLY A 165 59.58 5.74 -5.04
C GLY A 165 59.06 4.86 -6.18
N ARG A 166 59.86 3.87 -6.59
CA ARG A 166 59.42 2.85 -7.56
C ARG A 166 58.57 1.77 -6.88
N PHE A 167 58.67 1.67 -5.55
CA PHE A 167 57.88 0.78 -4.71
C PHE A 167 57.19 1.53 -3.57
N TRP A 168 56.01 1.09 -3.17
CA TRP A 168 55.15 1.80 -2.20
C TRP A 168 55.75 1.94 -0.79
N TRP A 169 56.75 1.15 -0.41
CA TRP A 169 57.49 1.27 0.86
C TRP A 169 58.64 2.29 0.82
N GLU A 170 58.98 2.81 -0.36
CA GLU A 170 59.98 3.89 -0.55
C GLU A 170 59.34 5.28 -0.43
N ALA A 171 58.10 5.36 0.07
CA ALA A 171 57.42 6.62 0.32
C ALA A 171 58.26 7.51 1.25
N ASP A 172 58.20 8.83 1.04
CA ASP A 172 58.86 9.78 1.94
C ASP A 172 58.19 9.78 3.32
N VAL A 173 58.70 8.92 4.20
CA VAL A 173 58.18 8.73 5.57
C VAL A 173 58.29 10.00 6.41
N LYS A 174 59.22 10.91 6.09
CA LYS A 174 59.36 12.19 6.81
C LYS A 174 58.26 13.19 6.41
N ALA A 175 57.66 13.02 5.23
CA ALA A 175 56.54 13.81 4.75
C ALA A 175 55.17 13.26 5.20
N LEU A 176 55.12 12.03 5.70
CA LEU A 176 53.92 11.38 6.25
C LEU A 176 53.79 11.66 7.76
N GLY A 177 52.63 12.12 8.23
CA GLY A 177 52.36 12.46 9.62
C GLY A 177 51.46 11.43 10.32
N GLU A 178 50.87 11.83 11.46
CA GLU A 178 50.04 10.93 12.28
C GLU A 178 48.72 10.51 11.60
N ALA A 179 48.14 11.38 10.76
CA ALA A 179 46.86 11.14 10.10
C ALA A 179 46.96 10.09 8.96
N GLU A 180 48.16 9.89 8.43
CA GLU A 180 48.43 8.98 7.31
C GLU A 180 48.90 7.59 7.76
N LEU A 181 49.22 7.41 9.05
CA LEU A 181 49.63 6.13 9.65
C LEU A 181 48.62 4.98 9.44
N PRO A 182 47.29 5.19 9.55
CA PRO A 182 46.32 4.12 9.31
C PRO A 182 46.35 3.59 7.87
N GLU A 183 46.55 4.48 6.88
CA GLU A 183 46.68 4.10 5.47
C GLU A 183 47.97 3.29 5.22
N PHE A 184 49.07 3.68 5.86
CA PHE A 184 50.34 2.93 5.81
C PHE A 184 50.19 1.54 6.46
N GLY A 185 49.53 1.46 7.62
CA GLY A 185 49.20 0.20 8.29
C GLY A 185 48.29 -0.69 7.45
N GLY A 186 47.32 -0.11 6.74
CA GLY A 186 46.46 -0.80 5.78
C GLY A 186 47.25 -1.37 4.59
N ALA A 187 48.21 -0.61 4.06
CA ALA A 187 49.08 -1.06 2.98
C ALA A 187 49.99 -2.24 3.41
N LEU A 188 50.54 -2.21 4.63
CA LEU A 188 51.31 -3.33 5.20
C LEU A 188 50.46 -4.59 5.38
N LYS A 189 49.21 -4.46 5.84
CA LYS A 189 48.27 -5.60 5.91
C LYS A 189 48.01 -6.17 4.51
N ARG A 190 47.74 -5.33 3.51
CA ARG A 190 47.55 -5.78 2.12
C ARG A 190 48.77 -6.50 1.56
N LEU A 191 49.99 -6.04 1.85
CA LEU A 191 51.21 -6.75 1.44
C LEU A 191 51.33 -8.11 2.14
N ARG A 192 51.16 -8.14 3.47
CA ARG A 192 51.20 -9.39 4.24
C ARG A 192 50.21 -10.40 3.68
N ASP A 193 48.97 -9.98 3.43
CA ASP A 193 47.91 -10.86 2.93
C ASP A 193 48.22 -11.36 1.50
N ASN A 194 48.79 -10.51 0.63
CA ASN A 194 49.25 -10.92 -0.70
C ASN A 194 50.43 -11.91 -0.66
N VAL A 195 51.38 -11.70 0.25
CA VAL A 195 52.50 -12.63 0.45
C VAL A 195 51.97 -13.97 0.95
N LEU A 196 51.10 -13.96 1.97
CA LEU A 196 50.45 -15.16 2.49
C LEU A 196 49.66 -15.91 1.41
N ARG A 197 48.93 -15.19 0.55
CA ARG A 197 48.20 -15.78 -0.58
C ARG A 197 49.14 -16.45 -1.58
N ARG A 198 50.23 -15.79 -1.98
CA ARG A 198 51.23 -16.37 -2.89
C ARG A 198 51.93 -17.59 -2.29
N HIS A 199 52.13 -17.61 -0.97
CA HIS A 199 52.66 -18.79 -0.28
C HIS A 199 51.63 -19.91 -0.21
N ALA A 200 50.35 -19.59 0.00
CA ALA A 200 49.26 -20.58 -0.04
C ALA A 200 49.10 -21.19 -1.44
N ASP A 201 49.17 -20.39 -2.51
CA ASP A 201 49.08 -20.86 -3.89
C ASP A 201 50.28 -21.74 -4.30
N LYS A 202 51.46 -21.54 -3.69
CA LYS A 202 52.65 -22.40 -3.86
C LYS A 202 52.58 -23.71 -3.08
N LEU A 203 51.65 -23.86 -2.14
CA LEU A 203 51.48 -25.05 -1.31
C LEU A 203 50.34 -25.98 -1.79
N VAL A 204 49.60 -25.60 -2.83
CA VAL A 204 48.67 -26.49 -3.53
C VAL A 204 49.45 -27.19 -4.66
N PRO A 205 49.77 -28.49 -4.55
CA PRO A 205 50.41 -29.22 -5.64
C PRO A 205 49.43 -29.34 -6.82
N GLN A 206 49.91 -29.09 -8.04
CA GLN A 206 49.26 -29.49 -9.29
C GLN A 206 49.24 -31.02 -9.41
#